data_AF-A0A5J6WNN1-F1
#
_entry.id   AF-A0A5J6WNN1-F1
#
_cell.length_a   1.000
_cell.length_b   1.000
_cell.length_c   1.000
_cell.angle_alpha   90.00
_cell.angle_beta   90.00
_cell.angle_gamma   90.00
#
_symmetry.space_group_name_H-M   'P 1'
#
loop_
_entity.id
_entity.type
_entity.pdbx_description
1 polymer ?
#
loop_
_entity_poly.entity_id
_entity_poly.type
_entity_poly.pdbx_seq_one_letter_code
_entity_poly.pdbx_strand_id
1 'polypeptide(L)'
;MAKMINKRISRYVLTGLYLSIMSFSATAADDDKLKNMCMACHGDNGVNPYQSIPDLRGQSLIYLRNQMAAFKNGERQDITMSKVAQLLSYDDINRLTKYFSEQ
;
A
#
# COMPACT_ATOMS: atom_id res chain seq x y z
N MET A 1 -22.65 52.93 18.80
CA MET A 1 -22.99 51.62 19.42
C MET A 1 -22.13 50.52 18.83
N ALA A 2 -20.82 50.50 19.14
CA ALA A 2 -19.88 49.53 18.55
C ALA A 2 -18.81 49.16 19.59
N LYS A 3 -19.15 48.24 20.49
CA LYS A 3 -18.19 47.54 21.36
C LYS A 3 -19.00 46.49 22.09
N MET A 4 -18.76 45.22 21.76
CA MET A 4 -19.00 44.00 22.55
C MET A 4 -19.26 42.76 21.66
N ILE A 5 -18.49 42.59 20.58
CA ILE A 5 -18.39 41.28 19.91
C ILE A 5 -17.22 40.51 20.55
N ASN A 6 -17.56 39.89 21.68
CA ASN A 6 -17.14 38.57 22.13
C ASN A 6 -15.66 38.12 21.89
N LYS A 7 -14.75 38.58 22.75
CA LYS A 7 -13.35 38.09 22.87
C LYS A 7 -13.20 36.58 23.19
N ARG A 8 -14.30 35.86 23.46
CA ARG A 8 -14.25 34.43 23.85
C ARG A 8 -14.21 33.48 22.66
N ILE A 9 -14.75 33.87 21.49
CA ILE A 9 -14.76 33.01 20.28
C ILE A 9 -13.35 32.90 19.66
N SER A 10 -12.54 33.97 19.78
CA SER A 10 -11.18 34.04 19.24
C SER A 10 -10.21 33.01 19.84
N ARG A 11 -10.46 32.52 21.06
CA ARG A 11 -9.60 31.49 21.69
C ARG A 11 -9.85 30.07 21.18
N TYR A 12 -11.05 29.76 20.70
CA TYR A 12 -11.39 28.40 20.27
C TYR A 12 -11.08 28.15 18.79
N VAL A 13 -11.04 29.19 17.96
CA VAL A 13 -10.65 29.07 16.54
C VAL A 13 -9.14 28.82 16.40
N LEU A 14 -8.31 29.31 17.32
CA LEU A 14 -6.85 29.14 17.30
C LEU A 14 -6.39 27.77 17.84
N THR A 15 -7.17 27.10 18.69
CA THR A 15 -6.84 25.76 19.22
C THR A 15 -7.39 24.62 18.36
N GLY A 16 -8.49 24.83 17.63
CA GLY A 16 -9.08 23.81 16.75
C GLY A 16 -8.29 23.50 15.48
N LEU A 17 -7.39 24.39 15.04
CA LEU A 17 -6.63 24.24 13.80
C LEU A 17 -5.39 23.33 13.94
N TYR A 18 -4.99 22.97 15.16
CA TYR A 18 -3.75 22.21 15.41
C TYR A 18 -3.90 20.69 15.38
N LEU A 19 -5.13 20.14 15.35
CA LEU A 19 -5.37 18.70 15.51
C LEU A 19 -5.54 17.91 14.19
N SER A 20 -5.25 18.50 13.04
CA SER A 20 -5.58 17.90 11.73
C SER A 20 -4.41 17.31 10.95
N ILE A 21 -3.23 17.15 11.55
CA ILE A 21 -2.05 16.56 10.88
C ILE A 21 -1.67 15.21 11.54
N MET A 22 -2.59 14.25 11.53
CA MET A 22 -2.24 12.86 11.77
C MET A 22 -1.78 12.26 10.44
N SER A 23 -0.50 12.41 10.13
CA SER A 23 0.14 11.74 9.00
C SER A 23 0.19 10.24 9.30
N PHE A 24 -0.57 9.44 8.56
CA PHE A 24 -0.47 7.98 8.60
C PHE A 24 0.81 7.56 7.87
N SER A 25 1.91 7.42 8.59
CA SER A 25 3.12 6.80 8.07
C SER A 25 2.97 5.29 8.15
N ALA A 26 3.08 4.59 7.01
CA ALA A 26 3.17 3.13 7.00
C ALA A 26 4.39 2.68 7.80
N THR A 27 4.21 1.71 8.68
CA THR A 27 5.25 1.21 9.57
C THR A 27 5.93 -0.03 9.00
N ALA A 28 7.12 -0.39 9.49
CA ALA A 28 7.80 -1.63 9.11
C ALA A 28 6.93 -2.88 9.41
N ALA A 29 6.10 -2.84 10.45
CA ALA A 29 5.18 -3.92 10.77
C ALA A 29 4.07 -4.08 9.71
N ASP A 30 3.63 -2.99 9.10
CA ASP A 30 2.67 -3.02 7.99
C ASP A 30 3.32 -3.63 6.73
N ASP A 31 4.58 -3.28 6.47
CA ASP A 31 5.35 -3.82 5.35
C ASP A 31 5.55 -5.33 5.46
N ASP A 32 5.89 -5.83 6.64
CA ASP A 32 6.09 -7.28 6.85
C ASP A 32 4.78 -8.05 6.69
N LYS A 33 3.66 -7.48 7.14
CA LYS A 33 2.34 -8.06 6.90
C LYS A 33 2.03 -8.16 5.40
N LEU A 34 2.28 -7.10 4.63
CA LEU A 34 2.06 -7.10 3.18
C LEU A 34 2.90 -8.17 2.48
N LYS A 35 4.20 -8.25 2.79
CA LYS A 35 5.10 -9.26 2.19
C LYS A 35 4.66 -10.68 2.53
N ASN A 36 4.30 -10.93 3.79
CA ASN A 36 3.86 -12.25 4.25
C ASN A 36 2.58 -12.72 3.56
N MET A 37 1.65 -11.80 3.23
CA MET A 37 0.47 -12.15 2.43
C MET A 37 0.83 -12.66 1.03
N CYS A 38 1.88 -12.12 0.41
CA CYS A 38 2.36 -12.60 -0.89
C CYS A 38 3.03 -13.97 -0.75
N MET A 39 3.89 -14.14 0.26
CA MET A 39 4.63 -15.39 0.50
C MET A 39 3.71 -16.57 0.85
N ALA A 40 2.52 -16.31 1.39
CA ALA A 40 1.53 -17.35 1.66
C ALA A 40 1.16 -18.19 0.43
N CYS A 41 1.24 -17.60 -0.77
CA CYS A 41 1.00 -18.29 -2.04
C CYS A 41 2.28 -18.44 -2.86
N HIS A 42 3.13 -17.42 -2.90
CA HIS A 42 4.34 -17.39 -3.74
C HIS A 42 5.56 -18.04 -3.08
N GLY A 43 5.40 -18.62 -1.89
CA GLY A 43 6.44 -19.32 -1.16
C GLY A 43 7.39 -18.40 -0.40
N ASP A 44 8.28 -19.02 0.37
CA ASP A 44 9.23 -18.30 1.23
C ASP A 44 10.17 -17.44 0.38
N ASN A 45 10.33 -16.18 0.77
CA ASN A 45 11.02 -15.15 -0.01
C ASN A 45 10.54 -15.01 -1.47
N GLY A 46 9.32 -15.45 -1.79
CA GLY A 46 8.76 -15.41 -3.15
C GLY A 46 9.29 -16.49 -4.07
N VAL A 47 9.72 -17.64 -3.55
CA VAL A 47 10.08 -18.83 -4.32
C VAL A 47 9.13 -19.97 -3.99
N ASN A 48 8.41 -20.46 -4.98
CA ASN A 48 7.46 -21.55 -4.80
C ASN A 48 8.09 -22.90 -5.21
N PRO A 49 8.01 -23.96 -4.38
CA PRO A 49 8.46 -25.29 -4.77
C PRO A 49 7.61 -25.93 -5.89
N TYR A 50 6.42 -25.39 -6.17
CA TYR A 50 5.47 -25.88 -7.19
C TYR A 50 5.36 -24.89 -8.36
N GLN A 51 5.45 -25.41 -9.58
CA GLN A 51 5.46 -24.61 -10.82
C GLN A 51 4.14 -23.87 -11.13
N SER A 52 3.04 -24.20 -10.43
CA SER A 52 1.73 -23.63 -10.69
C SER A 52 1.57 -22.18 -10.22
N ILE A 53 2.46 -21.71 -9.33
CA ILE A 53 2.47 -20.33 -8.86
C ILE A 53 3.85 -19.75 -9.17
N PRO A 54 3.93 -18.60 -9.86
CA PRO A 54 5.19 -18.05 -10.31
C PRO A 54 6.03 -17.50 -9.14
N ASP A 55 7.35 -17.61 -9.29
CA ASP A 55 8.31 -16.97 -8.40
C ASP A 55 8.29 -15.45 -8.58
N LEU A 56 8.41 -14.73 -7.45
CA LEU A 56 8.51 -13.27 -7.40
C LEU A 56 9.96 -12.80 -7.19
N ARG A 57 10.79 -13.63 -6.54
CA ARG A 57 12.16 -13.28 -6.14
C ARG A 57 13.03 -12.92 -7.35
N GLY A 58 13.79 -11.83 -7.22
CA GLY A 58 14.77 -11.39 -8.22
C GLY A 58 14.16 -10.98 -9.56
N GLN A 59 12.84 -10.90 -9.66
CA GLN A 59 12.17 -10.51 -10.89
C GLN A 59 12.34 -9.01 -11.15
N SER A 60 12.39 -8.62 -12.41
CA SER A 60 12.51 -7.20 -12.79
C SER A 60 11.43 -6.34 -12.13
N LEU A 61 11.84 -5.25 -11.48
CA LEU A 61 10.93 -4.28 -10.88
C LEU A 61 9.88 -3.76 -11.88
N ILE A 62 10.31 -3.49 -13.11
CA ILE A 62 9.41 -3.01 -14.18
C ILE A 62 8.41 -4.11 -14.54
N TYR A 63 8.88 -5.35 -14.67
CA TYR A 63 7.99 -6.47 -14.96
C TYR A 63 6.93 -6.63 -13.86
N LEU A 64 7.35 -6.69 -12.59
CA LEU A 64 6.43 -6.86 -11.47
C LEU A 64 5.39 -5.73 -11.39
N ARG A 65 5.80 -4.47 -11.59
CA ARG A 65 4.88 -3.33 -11.64
C ARG A 65 3.89 -3.44 -12.79
N ASN A 66 4.35 -3.81 -13.98
CA ASN A 66 3.49 -3.95 -15.15
C ASN A 66 2.47 -5.08 -14.95
N GLN A 67 2.88 -6.22 -14.38
CA GLN A 67 1.94 -7.31 -14.09
C GLN A 67 0.89 -6.90 -13.06
N MET A 68 1.30 -6.21 -11.98
CA MET A 68 0.34 -5.75 -10.97
C MET A 68 -0.61 -4.68 -11.52
N ALA A 69 -0.12 -3.77 -12.38
CA ALA A 69 -0.96 -2.80 -13.07
C ALA A 69 -1.98 -3.50 -13.99
N ALA A 70 -1.53 -4.47 -14.79
CA ALA A 70 -2.38 -5.25 -15.69
C ALA A 70 -3.46 -6.05 -14.93
N PHE A 71 -3.13 -6.63 -13.76
CA PHE A 71 -4.12 -7.28 -12.91
C PHE A 71 -5.12 -6.29 -12.30
N LYS A 72 -4.66 -5.10 -11.92
CA LYS A 72 -5.49 -4.08 -11.27
C LYS A 72 -6.45 -3.40 -12.25
N ASN A 73 -6.02 -3.16 -13.50
CA ASN A 73 -6.83 -2.54 -14.54
C ASN A 73 -7.65 -3.56 -15.36
N GLY A 74 -7.41 -4.86 -15.19
CA GLY A 74 -8.14 -5.95 -15.85
C GLY A 74 -7.59 -6.37 -17.22
N GLU A 75 -6.48 -5.80 -17.69
CA GLU A 75 -5.77 -6.24 -18.91
C GLU A 75 -5.22 -7.66 -18.76
N ARG A 76 -4.82 -8.04 -17.55
CA ARG A 76 -4.47 -9.42 -17.19
C ARG A 76 -5.47 -9.95 -16.17
N GLN A 77 -5.93 -11.18 -16.39
CA GLN A 77 -6.91 -11.82 -15.51
C GLN A 77 -6.39 -13.13 -14.93
N ASP A 78 -6.60 -13.29 -13.63
CA ASP A 78 -6.43 -14.54 -12.89
C ASP A 78 -7.45 -14.56 -11.73
N ILE A 79 -7.99 -15.74 -11.41
CA ILE A 79 -9.07 -15.87 -10.40
C ILE A 79 -8.66 -15.36 -9.02
N THR A 80 -7.37 -15.42 -8.70
CA THR A 80 -6.80 -15.04 -7.40
C THR A 80 -6.09 -13.68 -7.50
N MET A 81 -5.11 -13.54 -8.39
CA MET A 81 -4.25 -12.36 -8.45
C MET A 81 -4.98 -11.10 -8.89
N SER A 82 -6.03 -11.19 -9.72
CA SER A 82 -6.85 -10.01 -10.04
C SER A 82 -7.56 -9.44 -8.80
N LYS A 83 -8.03 -10.30 -7.88
CA LYS A 83 -8.65 -9.85 -6.62
C LYS A 83 -7.63 -9.25 -5.67
N VAL A 84 -6.46 -9.90 -5.55
CA VAL A 84 -5.35 -9.38 -4.73
C VAL A 84 -4.93 -7.99 -5.20
N ALA A 85 -4.70 -7.80 -6.51
CA ALA A 85 -4.28 -6.52 -7.07
C ALA A 85 -5.32 -5.39 -6.88
N GLN A 86 -6.61 -5.72 -6.88
CA GLN A 86 -7.67 -4.75 -6.61
C GLN A 86 -7.67 -4.24 -5.17
N LEU A 87 -7.34 -5.09 -4.20
CA LEU A 87 -7.31 -4.75 -2.77
C LEU A 87 -6.10 -3.90 -2.35
N LEU A 88 -5.01 -3.95 -3.12
CA LEU A 88 -3.78 -3.21 -2.81
C LEU A 88 -3.85 -1.76 -3.30
N SER A 89 -3.33 -0.83 -2.52
CA SER A 89 -3.08 0.53 -3.02
C SER A 89 -1.91 0.53 -4.03
N TYR A 90 -1.79 1.59 -4.83
CA TYR A 90 -0.63 1.76 -5.71
C TYR A 90 0.68 1.85 -4.92
N ASP A 91 0.63 2.41 -3.72
CA ASP A 91 1.79 2.51 -2.82
C ASP A 91 2.21 1.12 -2.30
N ASP A 92 1.25 0.28 -1.91
CA ASP A 92 1.52 -1.13 -1.55
C ASP A 92 2.15 -1.89 -2.71
N ILE A 93 1.61 -1.75 -3.92
CA ILE A 93 2.16 -2.37 -5.13
C ILE A 93 3.62 -1.92 -5.33
N ASN A 94 3.90 -0.62 -5.20
CA ASN A 94 5.26 -0.10 -5.35
C ASN A 94 6.23 -0.64 -4.29
N ARG A 95 5.79 -0.72 -3.03
CA ARG A 95 6.60 -1.31 -1.95
C ARG A 95 6.89 -2.78 -2.19
N LEU A 96 5.86 -3.58 -2.50
CA LEU A 96 5.97 -5.02 -2.72
C LEU A 96 6.82 -5.35 -3.93
N THR A 97 6.57 -4.69 -5.06
CA THR A 97 7.33 -4.90 -6.30
C THR A 97 8.80 -4.54 -6.12
N LYS A 98 9.12 -3.45 -5.40
CA LYS A 98 10.49 -3.09 -5.06
C LYS A 98 11.14 -4.17 -4.20
N TYR A 99 10.50 -4.57 -3.11
CA TYR A 99 10.99 -5.61 -2.22
C TYR A 99 11.35 -6.88 -3.00
N PHE A 100 10.39 -7.50 -3.69
CA PHE A 100 10.64 -8.78 -4.39
C PHE A 100 11.65 -8.67 -5.54
N SER A 101 11.84 -7.50 -6.13
CA SER A 101 12.87 -7.28 -7.15
C SER A 101 14.30 -7.22 -6.60
N GLU A 102 14.46 -6.97 -5.31
CA GLU A 102 15.75 -6.83 -4.62
C GLU A 102 16.12 -8.09 -3.80
N GLN A 103 15.23 -9.08 -3.73
CA GLN A 103 15.45 -10.39 -3.07
C GLN A 103 16.18 -11.38 -3.98
#